data_AF-A0A6J0SHU5-F1
#
_entry.id   AF-A0A6J0SHU5-F1
#
_cell.length_a   1.000
_cell.length_b   1.000
_cell.length_c   1.000
_cell.angle_alpha   90.00
_cell.angle_beta   90.00
_cell.angle_gamma   90.00
#
_symmetry.space_group_name_H-M   'P 1'
#
loop_
_entity.id
_entity.type
_entity.pdbx_description
1 polymer ?
#
loop_
_entity_poly.entity_id
_entity_poly.type
_entity_poly.pdbx_seq_one_letter_code
_entity_poly.pdbx_strand_id
1 'polypeptide(L)'
;MDSFSHLFLICFELFFFTYSASQFLLAAISIDRCVAVLFPLWHRCHRPPALSALVCALIWIISFLLSAVHFTLLQTGSLGGSSLIYQLIVNVFLCTPLMLISTLTLCGRFCSRTKQRQQGKLMTVILLALFAFLILSLPLNMTYIVHSFSAPQAKLLVLGLACSSLNSSVNPLIYFFIGGRQKKCLLRVCLKVALQTVFKDEEDSLEEKHTKMESLL
;
A
#
# COMPACT_ATOMS: atom_id res chain seq x y z
N MET A 1 11.65 -13.48 -36.27
CA MET A 1 12.04 -13.34 -34.86
C MET A 1 11.10 -12.35 -34.15
N ASP A 2 9.78 -12.48 -34.36
CA ASP A 2 8.94 -11.27 -34.54
C ASP A 2 7.80 -11.12 -33.50
N SER A 3 7.09 -12.18 -33.10
CA SER A 3 6.00 -12.02 -32.11
C SER A 3 6.48 -12.06 -30.66
N PHE A 4 7.51 -12.86 -30.36
CA PHE A 4 8.02 -13.03 -28.99
C PHE A 4 8.70 -11.75 -28.48
N SER A 5 9.49 -11.09 -29.33
CA SER A 5 10.17 -9.84 -28.99
C SER A 5 9.19 -8.70 -28.74
N HIS A 6 8.12 -8.59 -29.54
CA HIS A 6 7.04 -7.62 -29.31
C HIS A 6 6.28 -7.89 -28.02
N LEU A 7 5.95 -9.15 -27.73
CA LEU A 7 5.29 -9.53 -26.48
C LEU A 7 6.15 -9.15 -25.27
N PHE A 8 7.44 -9.47 -25.32
CA PHE A 8 8.39 -9.14 -24.27
C PHE A 8 8.47 -7.62 -24.03
N LEU A 9 8.53 -6.83 -25.09
CA LEU A 9 8.61 -5.37 -25.00
C LEU A 9 7.32 -4.74 -24.43
N ILE A 10 6.15 -5.27 -24.82
CA ILE A 10 4.86 -4.86 -24.25
C ILE A 10 4.79 -5.21 -22.76
N CYS A 11 5.18 -6.43 -22.37
CA CYS A 11 5.20 -6.84 -20.96
C CYS A 11 6.14 -5.96 -20.12
N PHE A 12 7.30 -5.60 -20.68
CA PHE A 12 8.26 -4.70 -20.05
C PHE A 12 7.65 -3.31 -19.82
N GLU A 13 7.04 -2.70 -20.84
CA GLU A 13 6.38 -1.39 -20.70
C GLU A 13 5.23 -1.40 -19.68
N LEU A 14 4.39 -2.44 -19.72
CA LEU A 14 3.31 -2.60 -18.74
C LEU A 14 3.85 -2.71 -17.30
N PHE A 15 4.99 -3.37 -17.13
CA PHE A 15 5.67 -3.44 -15.84
C PHE A 15 6.13 -2.05 -15.36
N PHE A 16 6.73 -1.22 -16.22
CA PHE A 16 7.12 0.14 -15.85
C PHE A 16 5.95 1.04 -15.53
N PHE A 17 4.89 0.95 -16.33
CA PHE A 17 3.66 1.69 -16.11
C PHE A 17 3.07 1.38 -14.74
N THR A 18 2.89 0.10 -14.44
CA THR A 18 2.32 -0.35 -13.17
C THR A 18 3.23 -0.03 -11.99
N TYR A 19 4.55 -0.16 -12.17
CA TYR A 19 5.53 0.21 -11.14
C TYR A 19 5.50 1.71 -10.83
N SER A 20 5.51 2.56 -11.86
CA SER A 20 5.46 4.03 -11.68
C SER A 20 4.14 4.48 -11.05
N ALA A 21 3.01 3.94 -11.53
CA ALA A 21 1.69 4.21 -10.94
C ALA A 21 1.64 3.79 -9.46
N SER A 22 2.21 2.62 -9.11
CA SER A 22 2.26 2.16 -7.73
C SER A 22 3.07 3.09 -6.83
N GLN A 23 4.20 3.63 -7.32
CA GLN A 23 5.02 4.60 -6.58
C GLN A 23 4.29 5.91 -6.34
N PHE A 24 3.67 6.48 -7.38
CA PHE A 24 2.91 7.72 -7.25
C PHE A 24 1.69 7.57 -6.35
N LEU A 25 0.97 6.45 -6.43
CA LEU A 25 -0.15 6.16 -5.53
C LEU A 25 0.31 6.06 -4.08
N LEU A 26 1.42 5.35 -3.80
CA LEU A 26 1.97 5.29 -2.45
C LEU A 26 2.43 6.66 -1.94
N ALA A 27 3.08 7.45 -2.79
CA ALA A 27 3.48 8.81 -2.45
C ALA A 27 2.25 9.66 -2.09
N ALA A 28 1.20 9.64 -2.92
CA ALA A 28 -0.04 10.37 -2.66
C ALA A 28 -0.74 9.92 -1.37
N ILE A 29 -0.83 8.60 -1.13
CA ILE A 29 -1.37 8.05 0.13
C ILE A 29 -0.53 8.52 1.31
N SER A 30 0.80 8.50 1.21
CA SER A 30 1.68 8.94 2.29
C SER A 30 1.49 10.43 2.62
N ILE A 31 1.33 11.28 1.60
CA ILE A 31 1.09 12.72 1.77
C ILE A 31 -0.29 12.96 2.40
N ASP A 32 -1.34 12.32 1.88
CA ASP A 32 -2.71 12.42 2.42
C ASP A 32 -2.73 12.09 3.92
N ARG A 33 -2.02 11.04 4.31
CA ARG A 33 -1.89 10.64 5.71
C ARG A 33 -1.03 11.60 6.55
N CYS A 34 0.07 12.11 6.01
CA CYS A 34 0.88 13.12 6.69
C CYS A 34 0.07 14.39 6.95
N VAL A 35 -0.68 14.88 5.95
CA VAL A 35 -1.56 16.05 6.08
C VAL A 35 -2.66 15.80 7.11
N ALA A 36 -3.29 14.62 7.10
CA ALA A 36 -4.31 14.26 8.09
C ALA A 36 -3.78 14.25 9.53
N VAL A 37 -2.51 13.87 9.74
CA VAL A 37 -1.87 13.83 11.06
C VAL A 37 -1.34 15.21 11.50
N LEU A 38 -0.81 16.00 10.57
CA LEU A 38 -0.26 17.34 10.84
C LEU A 38 -1.36 18.39 11.02
N PHE A 39 -2.42 18.33 10.21
CA PHE A 39 -3.52 19.30 10.18
C PHE A 39 -4.89 18.60 10.26
N PRO A 40 -5.26 18.04 11.42
CA PRO A 40 -6.48 17.23 11.57
C PRO A 40 -7.78 18.04 11.37
N LEU A 41 -7.78 19.34 11.70
CA LEU A 41 -8.93 20.23 11.54
C LEU A 41 -9.16 20.61 10.08
N TRP A 42 -8.09 20.93 9.34
CA TRP A 42 -8.17 21.23 7.90
C TRP A 42 -8.62 20.00 7.10
N HIS A 43 -8.04 18.84 7.38
CA HIS A 43 -8.36 17.60 6.68
C HIS A 43 -9.83 17.18 6.86
N ARG A 44 -10.45 17.48 8.00
CA ARG A 44 -11.86 17.13 8.25
C ARG A 44 -12.84 18.07 7.54
N CYS A 45 -12.50 19.35 7.37
CA CYS A 45 -13.39 20.36 6.80
C CYS A 45 -13.19 20.59 5.29
N HIS A 46 -12.03 20.26 4.74
CA HIS A 46 -11.63 20.66 3.39
C HIS A 46 -11.31 19.50 2.44
N ARG A 47 -11.71 18.26 2.79
CA ARG A 47 -11.47 17.09 1.93
C ARG A 47 -12.73 16.79 1.09
N PRO A 48 -12.83 17.31 -0.15
CA PRO A 48 -13.93 16.93 -1.03
C PRO A 48 -13.82 15.45 -1.42
N PRO A 49 -14.94 14.73 -1.50
CA PRO A 49 -14.96 13.28 -1.80
C PRO A 49 -14.35 12.94 -3.16
N ALA A 50 -14.36 13.89 -4.12
CA ALA A 50 -13.80 13.70 -5.46
C ALA A 50 -12.28 13.90 -5.55
N LEU A 51 -11.63 14.49 -4.53
CA LEU A 51 -10.20 14.83 -4.62
C LEU A 51 -9.31 13.59 -4.73
N SER A 52 -9.61 12.52 -4.00
CA SER A 52 -8.87 11.26 -4.12
C SER A 52 -9.05 10.62 -5.49
N ALA A 53 -10.26 10.69 -6.06
CA ALA A 53 -10.52 10.16 -7.41
C ALA A 53 -9.77 10.97 -8.48
N LEU A 54 -9.77 12.30 -8.35
CA LEU A 54 -9.02 13.19 -9.24
C LEU A 54 -7.52 12.93 -9.16
N VAL A 55 -6.97 12.84 -7.95
CA VAL A 55 -5.54 12.55 -7.73
C VAL A 55 -5.18 11.19 -8.33
N CYS A 56 -5.99 10.15 -8.11
CA CYS A 56 -5.79 8.86 -8.76
C CYS A 56 -5.81 8.98 -10.29
N ALA A 57 -6.80 9.66 -10.88
CA ALA A 57 -6.90 9.83 -12.32
C ALA A 57 -5.67 10.56 -12.89
N LEU A 58 -5.20 11.62 -12.23
CA LEU A 58 -3.98 12.33 -12.62
C LEU A 58 -2.75 11.42 -12.54
N ILE A 59 -2.62 10.61 -11.49
CA ILE A 59 -1.52 9.66 -11.34
C ILE A 59 -1.52 8.64 -12.49
N TRP A 60 -2.69 8.10 -12.85
CA TRP A 60 -2.81 7.19 -13.99
C TRP A 60 -2.40 7.83 -15.31
N ILE A 61 -2.86 9.07 -15.56
CA ILE A 61 -2.52 9.83 -16.78
C ILE A 61 -1.01 10.11 -16.84
N ILE A 62 -0.41 10.59 -15.74
CA ILE A 62 1.02 10.88 -15.67
C ILE A 62 1.84 9.61 -15.87
N SER A 63 1.44 8.49 -15.25
CA SER A 63 2.11 7.20 -15.39
C SER A 63 2.06 6.68 -16.83
N PHE A 64 0.90 6.83 -17.48
CA PHE A 64 0.73 6.45 -18.89
C PHE A 64 1.60 7.32 -19.80
N LEU A 65 1.59 8.64 -19.59
CA LEU A 65 2.38 9.57 -20.37
C LEU A 65 3.87 9.29 -20.24
N LEU A 66 4.35 9.01 -19.02
CA LEU A 66 5.75 8.67 -18.76
C LEU A 66 6.18 7.38 -19.48
N SER A 67 5.30 6.37 -19.48
CA SER A 67 5.53 5.10 -20.18
C SER A 67 5.49 5.27 -21.71
N ALA A 68 4.57 6.09 -22.23
CA ALA A 68 4.49 6.41 -23.66
C ALA A 68 5.75 7.16 -24.16
N VAL A 69 6.27 8.09 -23.35
CA VAL A 69 7.54 8.78 -23.66
C VAL A 69 8.70 7.78 -23.69
N HIS A 70 8.77 6.86 -22.73
CA HIS A 70 9.80 5.82 -22.71
C HIS A 70 9.74 4.90 -23.95
N PHE A 71 8.54 4.43 -24.30
CA PHE A 71 8.31 3.60 -25.48
C PHE A 71 8.69 4.31 -26.80
N THR A 72 8.28 5.58 -26.96
CA THR A 72 8.63 6.37 -28.15
C THR A 72 10.13 6.64 -28.26
N LEU A 73 10.83 6.86 -27.14
CA LEU A 73 12.29 6.97 -27.12
C LEU A 73 12.98 5.66 -27.55
N LEU A 74 12.50 4.52 -27.05
CA LEU A 74 13.00 3.20 -27.42
C LEU A 74 12.84 2.94 -28.92
N GLN A 75 11.67 3.27 -29.47
CA GLN A 75 11.35 3.02 -30.87
C GLN A 75 12.13 3.95 -31.84
N THR A 76 12.43 5.18 -31.41
CA THR A 76 13.14 6.16 -32.25
C THR A 76 14.65 5.89 -32.29
N GLY A 77 15.20 5.06 -31.39
CA GLY A 77 16.63 4.72 -31.33
C GLY A 77 17.57 5.92 -31.08
N SER A 78 17.01 7.11 -30.86
CA SER A 78 17.71 8.39 -30.85
C SER A 78 18.58 8.59 -29.60
N LEU A 79 18.27 7.88 -28.51
CA LEU A 79 18.91 8.07 -27.20
C LEU A 79 19.34 6.71 -26.61
N GLY A 80 20.42 6.15 -27.16
CA GLY A 80 21.09 4.97 -26.60
C GLY A 80 21.48 5.19 -25.13
N GLY A 81 20.90 4.42 -24.21
CA GLY A 81 21.20 4.42 -22.77
C GLY A 81 20.49 5.49 -21.93
N SER A 82 20.05 6.61 -22.52
CA SER A 82 19.48 7.76 -21.80
C SER A 82 17.96 7.72 -21.57
N SER A 83 17.22 6.80 -22.22
CA SER A 83 15.78 6.61 -21.95
C SER A 83 15.52 6.14 -20.50
N LEU A 84 16.37 5.24 -19.99
CA LEU A 84 16.30 4.72 -18.62
C LEU A 84 16.61 5.81 -17.57
N ILE A 85 17.38 6.84 -17.92
CA ILE A 85 17.80 7.92 -17.01
C ILE A 85 16.62 8.82 -16.65
N TYR A 86 15.71 9.11 -17.58
CA TYR A 86 14.53 9.94 -17.27
C TYR A 86 13.57 9.25 -16.30
N GLN A 87 13.35 7.95 -16.50
CA GLN A 87 12.51 7.14 -15.63
C GLN A 87 13.15 6.96 -14.24
N LEU A 88 14.47 6.87 -14.20
CA LEU A 88 15.27 6.89 -12.96
C LEU A 88 15.12 8.22 -12.21
N ILE A 89 15.30 9.36 -12.89
CA ILE A 89 15.27 10.68 -12.24
C ILE A 89 13.90 10.95 -11.61
N VAL A 90 12.80 10.66 -12.31
CA VAL A 90 11.46 10.95 -11.81
C VAL A 90 11.06 10.02 -10.66
N ASN A 91 11.27 8.70 -10.80
CA ASN A 91 10.86 7.71 -9.79
C ASN A 91 11.81 7.65 -8.58
N VAL A 92 13.12 7.69 -8.82
CA VAL A 92 14.12 7.55 -7.75
C VAL A 92 14.34 8.87 -7.03
N PHE A 93 14.51 9.97 -7.76
CA PHE A 93 14.93 11.25 -7.17
C PHE A 93 13.77 12.08 -6.61
N LEU A 94 12.55 11.89 -7.12
CA LEU A 94 11.37 12.63 -6.64
C LEU A 94 10.53 11.79 -5.67
N CYS A 95 10.14 10.57 -6.06
CA CYS A 95 9.21 9.78 -5.25
C CYS A 95 9.87 9.11 -4.04
N THR A 96 11.09 8.60 -4.16
CA THR A 96 11.77 7.89 -3.05
C THR A 96 12.07 8.78 -1.84
N PRO A 97 12.68 9.97 -1.98
CA PRO A 97 12.91 10.85 -0.81
C PRO A 97 11.60 11.39 -0.25
N LEU A 98 10.60 11.67 -1.10
CA LEU A 98 9.31 12.18 -0.66
C LEU A 98 8.55 11.12 0.15
N MET A 99 8.54 9.86 -0.29
CA MET A 99 8.03 8.72 0.47
C MET A 99 8.82 8.49 1.76
N LEU A 100 10.15 8.61 1.72
CA LEU A 100 11.01 8.44 2.90
C LEU A 100 10.74 9.52 3.97
N ILE A 101 10.75 10.80 3.58
CA ILE A 101 10.49 11.94 4.48
C ILE A 101 9.08 11.84 5.08
N SER A 102 8.09 11.51 4.25
CA SER A 102 6.71 11.28 4.68
C SER A 102 6.62 10.15 5.70
N THR A 103 7.21 8.99 5.40
CA THR A 103 7.25 7.81 6.29
C THR A 103 7.98 8.11 7.61
N LEU A 104 9.09 8.83 7.58
CA LEU A 104 9.86 9.22 8.77
C LEU A 104 9.09 10.20 9.65
N THR A 105 8.45 11.21 9.04
CA THR A 105 7.62 12.19 9.76
C THR A 105 6.43 11.50 10.44
N LEU A 106 5.80 10.57 9.73
CA LEU A 106 4.68 9.76 10.20
C LEU A 106 5.10 8.81 11.33
N CYS A 107 6.26 8.17 11.20
CA CYS A 107 6.86 7.29 12.20
C CYS A 107 7.23 8.06 13.48
N GLY A 108 7.94 9.18 13.36
CA GLY A 108 8.32 10.01 14.52
C GLY A 108 7.12 10.53 15.30
N ARG A 109 6.06 10.96 14.60
CA ARG A 109 4.79 11.36 15.24
C ARG A 109 4.03 10.18 15.84
N PHE A 110 4.02 9.01 15.19
CA PHE A 110 3.34 7.81 15.68
C PHE A 110 4.00 7.25 16.95
N CYS A 111 5.33 7.18 16.99
CA CYS A 111 6.11 6.81 18.18
C CYS A 111 5.89 7.79 19.33
N SER A 112 5.63 9.07 19.03
CA SER A 112 5.31 10.09 20.04
C SER A 112 3.85 10.03 20.52
N ARG A 113 2.94 9.39 19.76
CA ARG A 113 1.48 9.38 19.98
C ARG A 113 0.94 8.04 20.46
N THR A 114 1.80 7.11 20.88
CA THR A 114 1.46 5.73 21.33
C THR A 114 0.45 5.66 22.51
N LYS A 115 -0.05 6.79 23.02
CA LYS A 115 -1.16 6.88 23.96
C LYS A 115 -2.57 6.70 23.35
N GLN A 116 -2.80 6.80 22.03
CA GLN A 116 -4.18 6.77 21.46
C GLN A 116 -4.46 5.53 20.58
N ARG A 117 -5.13 4.55 21.20
CA ARG A 117 -5.08 3.10 20.92
C ARG A 117 -5.98 2.55 19.79
N GLN A 118 -6.80 3.36 19.10
CA GLN A 118 -7.78 2.82 18.13
C GLN A 118 -7.57 3.17 16.64
N GLN A 119 -7.08 4.35 16.26
CA GLN A 119 -6.82 4.69 14.84
C GLN A 119 -5.43 4.26 14.32
N GLY A 120 -4.56 3.75 15.20
CA GLY A 120 -3.20 3.37 14.84
C GLY A 120 -3.09 2.21 13.85
N LYS A 121 -4.08 1.32 13.75
CA LYS A 121 -3.97 0.09 12.93
C LYS A 121 -3.90 0.34 11.43
N LEU A 122 -4.77 1.20 10.89
CA LEU A 122 -4.73 1.59 9.47
C LEU A 122 -3.41 2.31 9.15
N MET A 123 -2.97 3.15 10.08
CA MET A 123 -1.69 3.84 9.97
C MET A 123 -0.50 2.87 10.03
N THR A 124 -0.52 1.87 10.91
CA THR A 124 0.47 0.80 10.95
C THR A 124 0.49 -0.03 9.66
N VAL A 125 -0.67 -0.33 9.07
CA VAL A 125 -0.75 -1.04 7.78
C VAL A 125 -0.12 -0.23 6.66
N ILE A 126 -0.47 1.07 6.56
CA ILE A 126 0.09 1.97 5.55
C ILE A 126 1.60 2.13 5.78
N LEU A 127 2.05 2.33 7.02
CA LEU A 127 3.47 2.45 7.36
C LEU A 127 4.23 1.17 7.00
N LEU A 128 3.69 -0.01 7.31
CA LEU A 128 4.32 -1.30 6.99
C LEU A 128 4.37 -1.54 5.48
N ALA A 129 3.32 -1.15 4.75
CA ALA A 129 3.29 -1.22 3.29
C ALA A 129 4.33 -0.27 2.67
N LEU A 130 4.45 0.97 3.16
CA LEU A 130 5.48 1.93 2.73
C LEU A 130 6.89 1.41 3.01
N PHE A 131 7.10 0.80 4.18
CA PHE A 131 8.41 0.26 4.58
C PHE A 131 8.82 -0.95 3.73
N ALA A 132 7.90 -1.90 3.53
CA ALA A 132 8.13 -3.05 2.67
C ALA A 132 8.38 -2.61 1.22
N PHE A 133 7.64 -1.60 0.75
CA PHE A 133 7.83 -1.03 -0.57
C PHE A 133 9.20 -0.39 -0.76
N LEU A 134 9.67 0.40 0.22
CA LEU A 134 11.02 0.98 0.22
C LEU A 134 12.08 -0.12 0.13
N ILE A 135 11.99 -1.16 0.97
CA ILE A 135 12.95 -2.27 1.00
C ILE A 135 12.95 -3.03 -0.33
N LEU A 136 11.78 -3.33 -0.90
CA LEU A 136 11.66 -4.10 -2.14
C LEU A 136 12.00 -3.29 -3.40
N SER A 137 11.89 -1.97 -3.35
CA SER A 137 12.26 -1.09 -4.47
C SER A 137 13.76 -0.78 -4.53
N LEU A 138 14.47 -0.87 -3.40
CA LEU A 138 15.91 -0.63 -3.31
C LEU A 138 16.74 -1.53 -4.25
N PRO A 139 16.54 -2.86 -4.33
CA PRO A 139 17.27 -3.74 -5.25
C PRO A 139 17.15 -3.30 -6.70
N LEU A 140 15.95 -2.93 -7.15
CA LEU A 140 15.71 -2.44 -8.51
C LEU A 140 16.44 -1.11 -8.76
N ASN A 141 16.38 -0.18 -7.81
CA ASN A 141 17.08 1.11 -7.92
C ASN A 141 18.61 0.92 -7.96
N MET A 142 19.15 0.02 -7.14
CA MET A 142 20.57 -0.31 -7.11
C MET A 142 21.03 -0.96 -8.42
N THR A 143 20.24 -1.86 -9.00
CA THR A 143 20.55 -2.40 -10.34
C THR A 143 20.66 -1.33 -11.41
N TYR A 144 19.77 -0.35 -11.40
CA TYR A 144 19.82 0.71 -12.40
C TYR A 144 21.02 1.63 -12.23
N ILE A 145 21.37 1.98 -10.98
CA ILE A 145 22.58 2.77 -10.70
C ILE A 145 23.83 1.99 -11.15
N VAL A 146 23.93 0.71 -10.81
CA VAL A 146 25.04 -0.15 -11.23
C VAL A 146 25.11 -0.27 -12.75
N HIS A 147 23.97 -0.36 -13.44
CA HIS A 147 23.91 -0.35 -14.90
C HIS A 147 24.40 0.97 -15.51
N SER A 148 24.19 2.11 -14.84
CA SER A 148 24.72 3.40 -15.32
C SER A 148 26.24 3.53 -15.20
N PHE A 149 26.86 2.82 -14.24
CA PHE A 149 28.31 2.90 -13.98
C PHE A 149 29.10 1.66 -14.45
N SER A 150 28.46 0.56 -14.80
CA SER A 150 29.10 -0.73 -15.08
C SER A 150 28.30 -1.56 -16.09
N ALA A 151 28.95 -2.57 -16.68
CA ALA A 151 28.31 -3.45 -17.65
C ALA A 151 27.07 -4.17 -17.08
N PRO A 152 26.00 -4.34 -17.89
CA PRO A 152 24.75 -4.94 -17.45
C PRO A 152 24.95 -6.38 -16.94
N GLN A 153 24.66 -6.62 -15.66
CA GLN A 153 24.62 -7.96 -15.10
C GLN A 153 23.18 -8.50 -15.09
N ALA A 154 22.90 -9.47 -15.95
CA ALA A 154 21.56 -10.05 -16.10
C ALA A 154 20.98 -10.61 -14.78
N LYS A 155 21.82 -11.20 -13.91
CA LYS A 155 21.40 -11.73 -12.61
C LYS A 155 20.88 -10.65 -11.68
N LEU A 156 21.56 -9.49 -11.66
CA LEU A 156 21.18 -8.38 -10.80
C LEU A 156 19.84 -7.81 -11.28
N LEU A 157 19.69 -7.61 -12.59
CA LEU A 157 18.44 -7.14 -13.22
C LEU A 157 17.25 -8.05 -12.89
N VAL A 158 17.42 -9.37 -13.02
CA VAL A 158 16.39 -10.36 -12.68
C VAL A 158 16.01 -10.28 -11.19
N LEU A 159 17.00 -10.12 -10.30
CA LEU A 159 16.75 -9.95 -8.87
C LEU A 159 15.97 -8.66 -8.56
N GLY A 160 16.34 -7.55 -9.19
CA GLY A 160 15.61 -6.28 -9.06
C GLY A 160 14.16 -6.40 -9.53
N LEU A 161 13.93 -6.99 -10.70
CA LEU A 161 12.59 -7.24 -11.24
C LEU A 161 11.76 -8.16 -10.34
N ALA A 162 12.37 -9.22 -9.80
CA ALA A 162 11.72 -10.13 -8.88
C ALA A 162 11.30 -9.42 -7.57
N CYS A 163 12.20 -8.61 -6.99
CA CYS A 163 11.89 -7.82 -5.79
C CYS A 163 10.75 -6.82 -6.03
N SER A 164 10.76 -6.11 -7.16
CA SER A 164 9.67 -5.19 -7.52
C SER A 164 8.35 -5.91 -7.81
N SER A 165 8.39 -7.13 -8.33
CA SER A 165 7.18 -7.95 -8.53
C SER A 165 6.56 -8.40 -7.20
N LEU A 166 7.41 -8.79 -6.22
CA LEU A 166 6.97 -9.14 -4.87
C LEU A 166 6.27 -7.97 -4.15
N ASN A 167 6.59 -6.73 -4.54
CA ASN A 167 6.05 -5.52 -3.95
C ASN A 167 4.51 -5.46 -4.03
N SER A 168 3.93 -5.98 -5.11
CA SER A 168 2.48 -6.10 -5.26
C SER A 168 1.88 -7.21 -4.38
N SER A 169 2.59 -8.33 -4.21
CA SER A 169 2.16 -9.50 -3.43
C SER A 169 2.22 -9.28 -1.90
N VAL A 170 3.07 -8.36 -1.45
CA VAL A 170 3.21 -8.05 -0.03
C VAL A 170 1.98 -7.33 0.54
N ASN A 171 1.24 -6.59 -0.29
CA ASN A 171 0.03 -5.88 0.15
C ASN A 171 -1.01 -6.83 0.77
N PRO A 172 -1.51 -7.89 0.08
CA PRO A 172 -2.39 -8.90 0.69
C PRO A 172 -1.84 -9.56 1.96
N LEU A 173 -0.53 -9.85 2.01
CA LEU A 173 0.11 -10.44 3.18
C LEU A 173 0.03 -9.51 4.39
N ILE A 174 0.35 -8.22 4.20
CA ILE A 174 0.23 -7.20 5.24
C ILE A 174 -1.22 -7.13 5.74
N TYR A 175 -2.21 -7.07 4.85
CA TYR A 175 -3.62 -7.03 5.26
C TYR A 175 -4.04 -8.31 6.00
N PHE A 176 -3.56 -9.48 5.59
CA PHE A 176 -3.85 -10.76 6.23
C PHE A 176 -3.27 -10.84 7.65
N PHE A 177 -2.00 -10.49 7.84
CA PHE A 177 -1.35 -10.55 9.16
C PHE A 177 -1.96 -9.55 10.16
N ILE A 178 -2.35 -8.36 9.71
CA ILE A 178 -3.02 -7.38 10.57
C ILE A 178 -4.51 -7.74 10.80
N GLY A 179 -5.21 -8.25 9.77
CA GLY A 179 -6.62 -8.62 9.82
C GLY A 179 -6.93 -9.89 10.61
N GLY A 180 -5.99 -10.84 10.71
CA GLY A 180 -6.13 -12.06 11.51
C GLY A 180 -6.38 -11.80 13.01
N ARG A 181 -5.87 -10.67 13.54
CA ARG A 181 -6.18 -10.22 14.92
C ARG A 181 -7.61 -9.69 15.07
N GLN A 182 -8.20 -9.17 14.01
CA GLN A 182 -9.59 -8.69 14.00
C GLN A 182 -10.59 -9.85 13.95
N LYS A 183 -10.36 -10.87 13.11
CA LYS A 183 -11.19 -12.10 13.09
C LYS A 183 -11.23 -12.77 14.46
N LYS A 184 -10.08 -12.88 15.14
CA LYS A 184 -10.01 -13.42 16.52
C LYS A 184 -10.70 -12.55 17.57
N CYS A 185 -10.80 -11.25 17.36
CA CYS A 185 -11.49 -10.33 18.27
C CYS A 185 -13.01 -10.36 18.03
N LEU A 186 -13.44 -10.34 16.78
CA LEU A 186 -14.85 -10.42 16.38
C LEU A 186 -15.46 -11.76 16.79
N LEU A 187 -14.75 -12.87 16.55
CA LEU A 187 -15.16 -14.20 17.00
C LEU A 187 -15.32 -14.25 18.52
N ARG A 188 -14.39 -13.64 19.27
CA ARG A 188 -14.50 -13.54 20.74
C ARG A 188 -15.68 -12.70 21.20
N VAL A 189 -15.96 -11.58 20.52
CA VAL A 189 -17.11 -10.72 20.85
C VAL A 189 -18.43 -11.43 20.53
N CYS A 190 -18.57 -12.04 19.35
CA CYS A 190 -19.74 -12.82 18.99
C CYS A 190 -19.95 -14.02 19.91
N LEU A 191 -18.89 -14.76 20.26
CA LEU A 191 -18.97 -15.88 21.20
C LEU A 191 -19.43 -15.41 22.57
N LYS A 192 -18.91 -14.28 23.07
CA LYS A 192 -19.29 -13.74 24.38
C LYS A 192 -20.76 -13.30 24.40
N VAL A 193 -21.25 -12.66 23.34
CA VAL A 193 -22.65 -12.26 23.21
C VAL A 193 -23.56 -13.48 23.11
N ALA A 194 -23.22 -14.46 22.27
CA ALA A 194 -24.00 -15.69 22.13
C ALA A 194 -24.09 -16.48 23.46
N LEU A 195 -22.97 -16.57 24.19
CA LEU A 195 -22.92 -17.23 25.49
C LEU A 195 -23.77 -16.49 26.53
N GLN A 196 -23.69 -15.16 26.56
CA GLN A 196 -24.53 -14.33 27.45
C GLN A 196 -26.02 -14.43 27.14
N THR A 197 -26.40 -14.56 25.86
CA THR A 197 -27.80 -14.78 25.47
C THR A 197 -28.30 -16.14 25.97
N VAL A 198 -27.52 -17.21 25.80
CA VAL A 198 -27.91 -18.56 26.26
C VAL A 198 -28.06 -18.63 27.79
N PHE A 199 -27.12 -18.05 28.54
CA PHE A 199 -27.20 -18.06 30.00
C PHE A 199 -28.35 -17.21 30.55
N LYS A 200 -28.70 -16.12 29.86
CA LYS A 200 -29.84 -15.27 30.26
C LYS A 200 -31.18 -15.95 30.00
N ASP A 201 -31.31 -16.68 28.88
CA ASP A 201 -32.50 -17.45 28.57
C ASP A 201 -32.72 -18.62 29.57
N GLU A 202 -31.64 -19.19 30.14
CA GLU A 202 -31.75 -20.21 31.19
C GLU A 202 -32.24 -19.64 32.53
N GLU A 203 -31.74 -18.49 32.98
CA GLU A 203 -32.19 -17.82 34.22
C GLU A 203 -33.67 -17.39 34.13
N ASP A 204 -34.08 -16.77 33.02
CA ASP A 204 -35.47 -16.34 32.81
C ASP A 204 -36.43 -17.55 32.78
N SER A 205 -35.97 -18.71 32.28
CA SER A 205 -36.75 -19.96 32.26
C SER A 205 -36.91 -20.64 33.63
N LEU A 206 -35.95 -20.41 34.54
CA LEU A 206 -36.00 -20.92 35.92
C LEU A 206 -36.87 -20.02 36.81
N GLU A 207 -36.82 -18.70 36.63
CA GLU A 207 -37.72 -17.76 37.31
C GLU A 207 -39.18 -17.95 36.86
N GLU A 208 -39.46 -18.16 35.57
CA GLU A 208 -40.83 -18.39 35.09
C GLU A 208 -41.42 -19.70 35.64
N LYS A 209 -40.59 -20.74 35.80
CA LYS A 209 -40.99 -22.01 36.45
C LYS A 209 -41.25 -21.84 37.94
N HIS A 210 -40.42 -21.07 38.65
CA HIS A 210 -40.60 -20.81 40.07
C HIS A 210 -41.88 -20.00 40.33
N THR A 211 -42.13 -18.98 39.50
CA THR A 211 -43.33 -18.12 39.60
C THR A 211 -44.62 -18.88 39.28
N LYS A 212 -44.62 -19.78 38.27
CA LYS A 212 -45.77 -20.66 37.99
C LYS A 212 -46.04 -21.64 39.13
N MET A 213 -44.99 -22.15 39.79
CA MET A 213 -45.14 -23.10 40.89
C MET A 213 -45.66 -22.43 42.18
N GLU A 214 -45.31 -21.17 42.45
CA GLU A 214 -45.86 -20.39 43.56
C GLU A 214 -47.32 -19.95 43.33
N SER A 215 -47.76 -19.75 42.08
CA SER A 215 -49.15 -19.39 41.76
C SER A 215 -50.16 -20.56 41.83
N LEU A 216 -49.67 -21.79 42.06
CA LEU A 216 -50.48 -23.01 42.12
C LEU A 216 -50.62 -23.58 43.55
N LEU A 217 -50.06 -22.90 44.55
CA LEU A 217 -50.19 -23.15 45.99
C LEU A 217 -51.10 -22.10 46.63
#